data_AF-A0A166VNJ1-F1
#
_entry.id   AF-A0A166VNJ1-F1
#
_cell.length_a   1.000
_cell.length_b   1.000
_cell.length_c   1.000
_cell.angle_alpha   90.00
_cell.angle_beta   90.00
_cell.angle_gamma   90.00
#
_symmetry.space_group_name_H-M   'P 1'
#
loop_
_entity.id
_entity.type
_entity.pdbx_description
1 polymer ?
#
loop_
_entity_poly.entity_id
_entity_poly.type
_entity_poly.pdbx_seq_one_letter_code
_entity_poly.pdbx_strand_id
1 'polypeptide(L)'
;MDHQPTPTSVGAMYDCFSSLLTDSLGGSIHVGYWDDPAGNQDIQDATDRLTEVAAGQLALTPGQRILDVGCGTGKPAIQIATTNDTDIPTISQLSISTDY
;
A
#
# COMPACT_ATOMS: atom_id res chain seq x y z
N MET A 1 5.81 -30.15 -9.04
CA MET A 1 4.64 -29.51 -8.44
C MET A 1 4.99 -28.04 -8.28
N ASP A 2 4.36 -27.19 -9.08
CA ASP A 2 4.58 -25.75 -8.99
C ASP A 2 3.93 -25.26 -7.69
N HIS A 3 4.73 -24.74 -6.77
CA HIS A 3 4.29 -24.36 -5.41
C HIS A 3 3.82 -22.89 -5.37
N GLN A 4 3.65 -22.27 -6.53
CA GLN A 4 3.32 -20.87 -6.64
C GLN A 4 1.82 -20.67 -6.36
N PRO A 5 1.45 -19.75 -5.45
CA PRO A 5 0.06 -19.47 -5.16
C PRO A 5 -0.65 -18.92 -6.41
N THR A 6 -1.90 -19.29 -6.59
CA THR A 6 -2.76 -18.73 -7.66
C THR A 6 -3.28 -17.35 -7.23
N PRO A 7 -3.65 -16.47 -8.19
CA PRO A 7 -4.29 -15.19 -7.90
C PRO A 7 -5.44 -15.28 -6.89
N THR A 8 -6.33 -16.26 -7.07
CA THR A 8 -7.46 -16.51 -6.17
C THR A 8 -7.01 -16.87 -4.76
N SER A 9 -5.97 -17.71 -4.62
CA SER A 9 -5.45 -18.07 -3.29
C SER A 9 -4.76 -16.91 -2.58
N VAL A 10 -4.15 -15.98 -3.33
CA VAL A 10 -3.58 -14.74 -2.79
C VAL A 10 -4.69 -13.80 -2.32
N GLY A 11 -5.75 -13.62 -3.12
CA GLY A 11 -6.91 -12.83 -2.73
C GLY A 11 -7.54 -13.34 -1.42
N ALA A 12 -7.83 -14.64 -1.34
CA ALA A 12 -8.41 -15.26 -0.14
C ALA A 12 -7.53 -15.12 1.11
N MET A 13 -6.19 -15.14 0.96
CA MET A 13 -5.27 -14.86 2.07
C MET A 13 -5.46 -13.42 2.57
N TYR A 14 -5.44 -12.43 1.68
CA TYR A 14 -5.59 -11.04 2.09
C TYR A 14 -7.00 -10.72 2.60
N ASP A 15 -8.04 -11.35 2.08
CA ASP A 15 -9.40 -11.21 2.61
C ASP A 15 -9.46 -11.65 4.09
N CYS A 16 -8.66 -12.66 4.48
CA CYS A 16 -8.59 -13.14 5.86
C CYS A 16 -7.77 -12.25 6.79
N PHE A 17 -6.65 -11.66 6.30
CA PHE A 17 -5.68 -11.00 7.17
C PHE A 17 -5.61 -9.47 7.03
N SER A 18 -6.26 -8.89 6.02
CA SER A 18 -6.13 -7.46 5.71
C SER A 18 -6.48 -6.54 6.87
N SER A 19 -7.54 -6.83 7.63
CA SER A 19 -7.93 -6.03 8.80
C SER A 19 -6.83 -6.01 9.86
N LEU A 20 -6.35 -7.19 10.28
CA LEU A 20 -5.28 -7.33 11.25
C LEU A 20 -3.99 -6.63 10.80
N LEU A 21 -3.62 -6.80 9.52
CA LEU A 21 -2.42 -6.19 8.95
C LEU A 21 -2.55 -4.67 8.91
N THR A 22 -3.70 -4.16 8.47
CA THR A 22 -3.97 -2.73 8.36
C THR A 22 -3.95 -2.05 9.73
N ASP A 23 -4.54 -2.67 10.75
CA ASP A 23 -4.52 -2.15 12.12
C ASP A 23 -3.10 -2.14 12.71
N SER A 24 -2.30 -3.18 12.41
CA SER A 24 -0.94 -3.32 12.92
C SER A 24 0.09 -2.44 12.20
N LEU A 25 -0.19 -2.07 10.95
CA LEU A 25 0.72 -1.35 10.04
C LEU A 25 0.21 0.06 9.70
N GLY A 26 -0.59 0.66 10.58
CA GLY A 26 -0.98 2.07 10.47
C GLY A 26 -1.81 2.40 9.23
N GLY A 27 -2.64 1.48 8.75
CA GLY A 27 -3.52 1.70 7.60
C GLY A 27 -2.97 1.21 6.24
N SER A 28 -1.70 0.82 6.19
CA SER A 28 -1.04 0.30 4.98
C SER A 28 -0.74 -1.19 5.10
N ILE A 29 -0.52 -1.88 3.97
CA ILE A 29 -0.10 -3.29 3.95
C ILE A 29 1.32 -3.38 3.38
N HIS A 30 2.25 -2.70 4.04
CA HIS A 30 3.69 -2.79 3.79
C HIS A 30 4.46 -2.40 5.07
N VAL A 31 5.77 -2.62 5.07
CA VAL A 31 6.64 -2.26 6.19
C VAL A 31 6.82 -0.74 6.33
N GLY A 32 7.29 -0.28 7.48
CA GLY A 32 7.70 1.11 7.68
C GLY A 32 9.13 1.41 7.20
N TYR A 33 9.43 2.69 7.01
CA TYR A 33 10.77 3.23 6.81
C TYR A 33 11.08 4.23 7.94
N TRP A 34 12.15 3.98 8.68
CA TRP A 34 12.64 4.85 9.74
C TRP A 34 13.94 5.52 9.28
N ASP A 35 13.96 6.86 9.21
CA ASP A 35 15.18 7.61 8.88
C ASP A 35 16.25 7.46 9.97
N ASP A 36 15.83 7.30 11.23
CA ASP A 36 16.68 6.97 12.37
C ASP A 36 16.16 5.68 13.03
N PRO A 37 16.90 4.55 12.97
CA PRO A 37 16.52 3.31 13.65
C PRO A 37 16.43 3.43 15.18
N ALA A 38 17.06 4.44 15.78
CA ALA A 38 16.96 4.73 17.21
C ALA A 38 15.80 5.70 17.55
N GLY A 39 15.13 6.24 16.52
CA GLY A 39 14.01 7.15 16.67
C GLY A 39 12.75 6.47 17.23
N ASN A 40 11.84 7.27 17.77
CA ASN A 40 10.57 6.81 18.34
C ASN A 40 9.38 7.10 17.41
N GLN A 41 9.62 7.02 16.09
CA GLN A 41 8.55 7.18 15.09
C GLN A 41 7.59 6.00 15.19
N ASP A 42 6.29 6.30 15.19
CA ASP A 42 5.29 5.23 15.19
C ASP A 42 5.21 4.53 13.82
N ILE A 43 4.50 3.40 13.78
CA ILE A 43 4.39 2.59 12.57
C ILE A 43 3.64 3.29 11.45
N GLN A 44 2.70 4.19 11.78
CA GLN A 44 1.93 4.93 10.79
C GLN A 44 2.83 5.95 10.09
N ASP A 45 3.59 6.72 10.87
CA ASP A 45 4.57 7.68 10.35
C ASP A 45 5.63 6.96 9.50
N ALA A 46 6.11 5.80 9.96
CA ALA A 46 7.10 5.02 9.24
C ALA A 46 6.55 4.45 7.91
N THR A 47 5.30 4.00 7.88
CA THR A 47 4.67 3.50 6.63
C THR A 47 4.39 4.66 5.67
N ASP A 48 3.91 5.79 6.15
CA ASP A 48 3.70 6.99 5.33
C ASP A 48 5.04 7.51 4.78
N ARG A 49 6.11 7.47 5.58
CA ARG A 49 7.47 7.80 5.15
C ARG A 49 7.98 6.89 4.04
N LEU A 50 7.75 5.58 4.11
CA LEU A 50 8.15 4.67 3.03
C LEU A 50 7.45 5.03 1.72
N THR A 51 6.16 5.38 1.78
CA THR A 51 5.38 5.82 0.62
C THR A 51 6.02 7.05 -0.03
N GLU A 52 6.47 8.02 0.77
CA GLU A 52 7.18 9.20 0.26
C GLU A 52 8.52 8.86 -0.38
N VAL A 53 9.32 7.97 0.22
CA VAL A 53 10.57 7.49 -0.39
C VAL A 53 10.28 6.89 -1.76
N ALA A 54 9.30 5.99 -1.85
CA ALA A 54 8.94 5.34 -3.11
C ALA A 54 8.48 6.35 -4.17
N ALA A 55 7.63 7.30 -3.80
CA ALA A 55 7.15 8.35 -4.69
C ALA A 55 8.29 9.26 -5.19
N GLY A 56 9.24 9.61 -4.31
CA GLY A 56 10.40 10.43 -4.67
C GLY A 56 11.27 9.81 -5.77
N GLN A 57 11.31 8.48 -5.85
CA GLN A 57 12.07 7.76 -6.89
C GLN A 57 11.38 7.78 -8.26
N LEU A 58 10.08 8.06 -8.32
CA LEU A 58 9.31 8.08 -9.56
C LEU A 58 9.42 9.41 -10.31
N ALA A 59 9.98 10.46 -9.69
CA ALA A 59 10.15 11.80 -10.26
C ALA A 59 8.86 12.32 -10.93
N LEU A 60 7.74 12.22 -10.20
CA LEU A 60 6.41 12.52 -10.71
C LEU A 60 6.26 13.99 -11.10
N THR A 61 5.46 14.24 -12.13
CA THR A 61 5.02 15.57 -12.54
C THR A 61 3.50 15.67 -12.53
N PRO A 62 2.92 16.84 -12.19
CA PRO A 62 1.47 17.02 -12.13
C PRO A 62 0.76 16.58 -13.43
N GLY A 63 -0.38 15.90 -13.29
CA GLY A 63 -1.16 15.39 -14.42
C GLY A 63 -0.64 14.10 -15.06
N GLN A 64 0.43 13.51 -14.56
CA GLN A 64 0.84 12.15 -14.95
C GLN A 64 -0.12 11.09 -14.39
N ARG A 65 -0.18 9.95 -15.11
CA ARG A 65 -0.94 8.77 -14.68
C ARG A 65 0.00 7.68 -14.20
N ILE A 66 -0.28 7.10 -13.04
CA ILE A 66 0.53 6.06 -12.39
C ILE A 66 -0.33 4.84 -12.16
N LEU A 67 0.20 3.64 -12.40
CA LEU A 67 -0.48 2.39 -12.08
C LEU A 67 0.08 1.82 -10.78
N ASP A 68 -0.77 1.67 -9.76
CA ASP A 68 -0.44 0.93 -8.54
C ASP A 68 -0.93 -0.53 -8.66
N VAL A 69 0.03 -1.47 -8.71
CA VAL A 69 -0.22 -2.90 -8.88
C VAL A 69 -0.18 -3.58 -7.51
N GLY A 70 -1.34 -4.04 -7.03
CA GLY A 70 -1.46 -4.62 -5.70
C GLY A 70 -1.62 -3.54 -4.63
N CYS A 71 -2.50 -2.57 -4.86
CA CYS A 71 -2.63 -1.37 -4.04
C CYS A 71 -3.09 -1.59 -2.58
N GLY A 72 -3.36 -2.83 -2.18
CA GLY A 72 -3.80 -3.17 -0.81
C GLY A 72 -5.06 -2.40 -0.43
N THR A 73 -4.96 -1.57 0.61
CA THR A 73 -6.03 -0.67 1.11
C THR A 73 -6.17 0.62 0.28
N GLY A 74 -5.23 0.90 -0.62
CA GLY A 74 -5.18 2.12 -1.42
C GLY A 74 -4.61 3.35 -0.68
N LYS A 75 -4.29 3.24 0.61
CA LYS A 75 -3.72 4.37 1.41
C LYS A 75 -2.47 4.97 0.74
N PRO A 76 -1.47 4.19 0.26
CA PRO A 76 -0.31 4.76 -0.42
C PRO A 76 -0.66 5.50 -1.71
N ALA A 77 -1.54 4.95 -2.55
CA ALA A 77 -1.97 5.61 -3.78
C ALA A 77 -2.64 6.96 -3.51
N ILE A 78 -3.50 7.04 -2.50
CA ILE A 78 -4.15 8.30 -2.09
C ILE A 78 -3.11 9.32 -1.60
N GLN A 79 -2.16 8.89 -0.77
CA GLN A 79 -1.09 9.75 -0.27
C GLN A 79 -0.26 10.33 -1.42
N ILE A 80 0.16 9.49 -2.38
CA ILE A 80 0.96 9.94 -3.52
C ILE A 80 0.16 10.90 -4.41
N ALA A 81 -1.09 10.57 -4.73
CA ALA A 81 -1.96 11.40 -5.56
C ALA A 81 -2.18 12.80 -4.94
N THR A 82 -2.45 12.84 -3.63
CA THR A 82 -2.70 14.10 -2.90
C THR A 82 -1.47 15.00 -2.84
N THR A 83 -0.28 14.41 -2.66
CA THR A 83 0.97 15.18 -2.52
C THR A 83 1.54 15.66 -3.86
N ASN A 84 1.24 14.97 -4.97
CA ASN A 84 1.88 15.21 -6.28
C ASN A 84 0.92 15.76 -7.37
N ASP A 85 -0.36 15.93 -7.08
CA ASP A 85 -1.39 16.34 -8.06
C ASP A 85 -1.39 15.43 -9.31
N THR A 86 -1.39 14.13 -9.06
CA THR A 86 -1.36 13.07 -10.08
C THR A 86 -2.56 12.15 -9.96
N ASP A 87 -3.07 11.67 -11.09
CA ASP A 87 -4.09 10.62 -11.11
C ASP A 87 -3.44 9.24 -11.00
N ILE A 88 -3.88 8.45 -10.01
CA ILE A 88 -3.36 7.09 -9.80
C ILE A 88 -4.48 6.06 -9.98
N PRO A 89 -4.71 5.55 -11.20
CA PRO A 89 -5.53 4.35 -11.37
C PRO A 89 -4.97 3.16 -10.58
N THR A 90 -5.81 2.54 -9.78
CA THR A 90 -5.45 1.44 -8.85
C THR A 90 -5.96 0.08 -9.34
N ILE A 91 -5.16 -0.97 -9.22
CA ILE A 91 -5.61 -2.37 -9.40
C ILE A 91 -5.25 -3.18 -8.16
N SER A 92 -6.26 -3.74 -7.48
CA SER A 92 -6.12 -4.67 -6.35
C SER A 92 -6.60 -6.06 -6.73
N GLN A 93 -5.98 -7.10 -6.14
CA GLN A 93 -6.52 -8.47 -6.16
C GLN A 93 -7.38 -8.76 -4.92
N LEU A 94 -7.59 -7.78 -4.05
CA LEU A 94 -8.43 -7.91 -2.86
C LEU A 94 -9.91 -7.96 -3.26
N SER A 95 -10.60 -9.03 -2.88
CA SER A 95 -12.04 -9.19 -3.06
C SER A 95 -12.69 -8.79 -1.74
N ILE A 96 -13.14 -7.55 -1.62
CA ILE A 96 -14.00 -7.18 -0.48
C ILE A 96 -15.32 -7.95 -0.66
N SER A 97 -15.47 -9.09 0.01
CA SER A 97 -16.79 -9.66 0.32
C SER A 97 -17.50 -8.62 1.17
N THR A 98 -18.44 -7.90 0.55
CA THR A 98 -19.40 -7.09 1.29
C THR A 98 -20.60 -7.99 1.57
N ASP A 99 -20.43 -8.96 2.45
CA ASP A 99 -21.55 -9.68 3.02
C ASP A 99 -21.97 -8.97 4.32
N TYR A 100 -23.20 -8.45 4.29
CA TYR A 100 -23.91 -7.82 5.41
C TYR A 100 -24.70 -8.87 6.20
#